data_AF-A0A7K0JKW8-F1
#
_entry.id   AF-A0A7K0JKW8-F1
#
_cell.length_a   1.000
_cell.length_b   1.000
_cell.length_c   1.000
_cell.angle_alpha   90.00
_cell.angle_beta   90.00
_cell.angle_gamma   90.00
#
_symmetry.space_group_name_H-M   'P 1'
#
loop_
_entity.id
_entity.type
_entity.pdbx_description
1 polymer ?
#
loop_
_entity_poly.entity_id
_entity_poly.type
_entity_poly.pdbx_seq_one_letter_code
_entity_poly.pdbx_strand_id
1 'polypeptide(L)'
;MAINLYNMGTIERTRVIRPSSRKDKSTYKVDIERRQEKDSLHLTVTHENDCNFRKEYYFSANQLSGKKSIHFKWNGNDIVWTDGIVPIRIVK
;
A
#
# COMPACT_ATOMS: atom_id res chain seq x y z
N MET A 1 13.01 27.73 -21.55
CA MET A 1 13.35 26.40 -21.02
C MET A 1 12.48 26.14 -19.80
N ALA A 2 11.49 25.26 -19.90
CA ALA A 2 10.65 24.89 -18.77
C ALA A 2 11.38 23.85 -17.93
N ILE A 3 11.70 24.20 -16.69
CA ILE A 3 12.15 23.27 -15.66
C ILE A 3 10.96 22.37 -15.31
N ASN A 4 10.98 21.13 -15.76
CA ASN A 4 10.08 20.09 -15.28
C ASN A 4 10.39 19.88 -13.79
N LEU A 5 9.59 20.51 -12.93
CA LEU A 5 9.47 20.15 -11.53
C LEU A 5 8.92 18.71 -11.54
N TYR A 6 9.80 17.72 -11.42
CA TYR A 6 9.39 16.36 -11.08
C TYR A 6 8.69 16.43 -9.73
N ASN A 7 7.37 16.59 -9.74
CA ASN A 7 6.53 16.58 -8.56
C ASN A 7 6.83 15.30 -7.79
N MET A 8 7.42 15.43 -6.60
CA MET A 8 7.43 14.36 -5.62
C MET A 8 5.98 14.14 -5.18
N GLY A 9 5.27 13.25 -5.86
CA GLY A 9 3.88 12.93 -5.57
C GLY A 9 3.77 11.88 -4.48
N THR A 10 2.69 11.95 -3.70
CA THR A 10 2.22 10.79 -2.92
C THR A 10 1.06 10.19 -3.68
N ILE A 11 1.19 8.92 -4.07
CA ILE A 11 0.12 8.17 -4.69
C ILE A 11 -0.77 7.63 -3.59
N GLU A 12 -2.06 7.94 -3.68
CA GLU A 12 -3.07 7.44 -2.77
C GLU A 12 -3.67 6.13 -3.29
N ARG A 13 -3.72 5.11 -2.43
CA ARG A 13 -4.36 3.83 -2.72
C ARG A 13 -5.19 3.37 -1.55
N THR A 14 -6.31 2.71 -1.86
CA THR A 14 -7.14 2.04 -0.86
C THR A 14 -7.29 0.57 -1.21
N ARG A 15 -7.11 -0.31 -0.22
CA ARG A 15 -7.43 -1.72 -0.33
C ARG A 15 -8.40 -2.16 0.76
N VAL A 16 -9.41 -2.89 0.34
CA VAL A 16 -10.39 -3.50 1.25
C VAL A 16 -10.01 -4.96 1.43
N ILE A 17 -9.84 -5.37 2.69
CA ILE A 17 -9.74 -6.77 3.08
C ILE A 17 -11.13 -7.37 2.95
N ARG A 18 -11.23 -8.39 2.10
CA ARG A 18 -12.49 -9.07 1.79
C ARG A 18 -12.43 -10.58 2.07
N PRO A 19 -12.49 -11.02 3.34
CA PRO A 19 -12.42 -12.45 3.66
C PRO A 19 -13.64 -13.23 3.17
N SER A 20 -14.81 -12.59 3.03
CA SER A 20 -16.04 -13.23 2.52
C SER A 20 -15.87 -13.82 1.11
N SER A 21 -14.98 -13.24 0.31
CA SER A 21 -14.73 -13.63 -1.09
C SER A 21 -13.32 -14.17 -1.32
N ARG A 22 -12.48 -14.27 -0.29
CA ARG A 22 -11.08 -14.72 -0.39
C ARG A 22 -10.76 -15.73 0.69
N LYS A 23 -10.01 -16.78 0.36
CA LYS A 23 -9.52 -17.75 1.36
C LYS A 23 -8.65 -17.03 2.41
N ASP A 24 -8.71 -17.45 3.67
CA ASP A 24 -8.00 -16.84 4.82
C ASP A 24 -6.48 -16.63 4.62
N LYS A 25 -5.85 -17.35 3.69
CA LYS A 25 -4.41 -17.24 3.39
C LYS A 25 -4.08 -16.35 2.19
N SER A 26 -5.06 -15.61 1.68
CA SER A 26 -4.93 -14.85 0.43
C SER A 26 -4.05 -13.61 0.61
N THR A 27 -3.19 -13.38 -0.39
CA THR A 27 -2.38 -12.17 -0.48
C THR A 27 -3.16 -11.05 -1.18
N TYR A 28 -3.05 -9.84 -0.67
CA TYR A 28 -3.62 -8.63 -1.25
C TYR A 28 -2.55 -7.87 -2.03
N LYS A 29 -2.76 -7.72 -3.33
CA LYS A 29 -1.89 -6.97 -4.24
C LYS A 29 -2.29 -5.51 -4.27
N VAL A 30 -1.32 -4.61 -4.20
CA VAL A 30 -1.49 -3.16 -4.38
C VAL A 30 -0.67 -2.76 -5.59
N ASP A 31 -1.35 -2.33 -6.65
CA ASP A 31 -0.72 -1.93 -7.91
C ASP A 31 -0.16 -0.50 -7.81
N ILE A 32 1.12 -0.35 -8.17
CA ILE A 32 1.89 0.91 -8.14
C ILE A 32 2.59 1.22 -9.46
N GLU A 33 2.20 0.52 -10.53
CA GLU A 33 2.83 0.53 -11.85
C GLU A 33 2.81 1.87 -12.60
N ARG A 34 1.95 2.82 -12.22
CA ARG A 34 1.85 4.16 -12.84
C ARG A 34 2.59 5.25 -12.07
N ARG A 35 3.55 4.88 -11.21
CA ARG A 35 4.30 5.83 -10.40
C ARG A 35 5.50 6.41 -11.15
N GLN A 36 5.80 7.67 -10.93
CA GLN A 36 7.12 8.22 -11.24
C GLN A 36 8.14 7.67 -10.25
N GLU A 37 9.41 7.63 -10.64
CA GLU A 37 10.48 7.03 -9.83
C GLU A 37 10.55 7.62 -8.41
N LYS A 38 10.24 8.92 -8.27
CA LYS A 38 10.27 9.70 -7.03
C LYS A 38 8.95 9.70 -6.25
N ASP A 39 7.92 9.01 -6.73
CA ASP A 39 6.62 8.99 -6.06
C ASP A 39 6.64 8.03 -4.87
N SER A 40 6.11 8.52 -3.75
CA SER A 40 5.82 7.73 -2.55
C SER A 40 4.40 7.17 -2.60
N LEU A 41 4.09 6.21 -1.74
CA LEU A 41 2.76 5.60 -1.63
C LEU A 41 2.19 5.87 -0.25
N HIS A 42 0.96 6.35 -0.21
CA HIS A 42 0.10 6.28 0.95
C HIS A 42 -1.03 5.26 0.67
N LEU A 43 -1.12 4.26 1.53
CA LEU A 43 -2.03 3.15 1.40
C LEU A 43 -2.95 3.08 2.61
N THR A 44 -4.24 3.26 2.38
CA THR A 44 -5.30 2.96 3.35
C THR A 44 -5.77 1.52 3.18
N VAL A 45 -5.78 0.75 4.26
CA VAL A 45 -6.35 -0.59 4.30
C VAL A 45 -7.59 -0.59 5.20
N THR A 46 -8.72 -1.02 4.66
CA THR A 46 -9.99 -1.15 5.39
C THR A 46 -10.50 -2.59 5.39
N HIS A 47 -11.49 -2.90 6.21
CA HIS A 47 -12.13 -4.22 6.23
C HIS A 47 -13.59 -4.14 5.76
N GLU A 48 -14.06 -5.15 5.02
CA GLU A 48 -15.41 -5.12 4.45
C GLU A 48 -16.54 -5.20 5.49
N ASN A 49 -16.29 -5.84 6.63
CA ASN A 49 -17.28 -6.05 7.70
C ASN A 49 -16.96 -5.28 8.98
N ASP A 50 -15.85 -4.54 9.03
CA ASP A 50 -15.44 -3.77 10.21
C ASP A 50 -15.13 -2.34 9.80
N CYS A 51 -16.06 -1.43 10.11
CA CYS A 51 -15.94 -0.01 9.81
C CYS A 51 -14.90 0.71 10.67
N ASN A 52 -14.48 0.12 11.79
CA ASN A 52 -13.44 0.66 12.65
C ASN A 52 -12.04 0.18 12.22
N PHE A 53 -11.96 -0.87 11.41
CA PHE A 53 -10.69 -1.31 10.85
C PHE A 53 -10.26 -0.36 9.73
N ARG A 54 -9.37 0.57 10.08
CA ARG A 54 -8.67 1.44 9.13
C ARG A 54 -7.21 1.52 9.54
N LYS A 55 -6.31 1.19 8.61
CA LYS A 55 -4.86 1.29 8.83
C LYS A 55 -4.22 2.03 7.67
N GLU A 56 -3.40 3.01 7.99
CA GLU A 56 -2.75 3.86 7.00
C GLU A 56 -1.24 3.63 7.01
N TYR A 57 -0.67 3.42 5.82
CA TYR A 57 0.71 3.01 5.62
C TYR A 57 1.41 3.88 4.59
N TYR A 58 2.61 4.33 4.93
CA TYR A 58 3.44 5.15 4.03
C TYR A 58 4.69 4.39 3.60
N PHE A 59 4.97 4.41 2.30
CA PHE A 59 6.17 3.84 1.69
C PHE A 59 6.90 4.91 0.88
N SER A 60 8.21 5.00 1.05
CA SER A 60 9.00 5.95 0.27
C SER A 60 9.25 5.46 -1.16
N ALA A 61 9.49 6.40 -2.06
CA ALA A 61 9.91 6.12 -3.42
C ALA A 61 11.07 5.12 -3.55
N ASN A 62 12.05 5.19 -2.65
CA ASN A 62 13.23 4.32 -2.64
C ASN A 62 12.85 2.86 -2.38
N GLN A 63 11.94 2.59 -1.43
CA GLN A 63 11.48 1.22 -1.14
C GLN A 63 10.68 0.62 -2.29
N LEU A 64 10.03 1.47 -3.08
CA LEU A 64 9.20 1.10 -4.21
C LEU A 64 10.01 1.02 -5.52
N SER A 65 11.30 1.35 -5.51
CA SER A 65 12.15 1.37 -6.70
C SER A 65 12.16 0.02 -7.41
N GLY A 66 11.91 0.04 -8.73
CA GLY A 66 11.79 -1.17 -9.55
C GLY A 66 10.55 -2.04 -9.31
N LYS A 67 9.68 -1.70 -8.35
CA LYS A 67 8.48 -2.51 -8.03
C LYS A 67 7.25 -1.98 -8.76
N LYS A 68 6.47 -2.90 -9.33
CA LYS A 68 5.17 -2.63 -9.97
C LYS A 68 3.98 -2.87 -9.04
N SER A 69 4.19 -3.63 -7.97
CA SER A 69 3.19 -3.91 -6.94
C SER A 69 3.84 -4.22 -5.60
N ILE A 70 3.08 -4.02 -4.54
CA ILE A 70 3.40 -4.51 -3.20
C ILE A 70 2.31 -5.48 -2.74
N HIS A 71 2.66 -6.31 -1.77
CA HIS A 71 1.80 -7.37 -1.28
C HIS A 71 1.76 -7.39 0.23
N PHE A 72 0.58 -7.71 0.75
CA PHE A 72 0.39 -7.96 2.17
C PHE A 72 -0.61 -9.09 2.41
N LYS A 73 -0.56 -9.66 3.61
CA LYS A 73 -1.55 -10.58 4.14
C LYS A 73 -2.25 -9.93 5.33
N TRP A 74 -3.43 -10.43 5.66
CA TRP A 74 -4.14 -10.09 6.88
C TRP A 74 -4.24 -11.34 7.75
N ASN A 75 -3.94 -11.21 9.04
CA ASN A 75 -3.96 -12.34 9.98
C ASN A 75 -5.16 -12.32 10.94
N GLY A 76 -6.19 -11.52 10.66
CA GLY A 76 -7.34 -11.30 11.54
C GLY A 76 -7.24 -10.01 12.36
N ASN A 77 -6.03 -9.56 12.71
CA ASN A 77 -5.82 -8.35 13.51
C ASN A 77 -4.95 -7.31 12.80
N ASP A 78 -3.91 -7.76 12.11
CA ASP A 78 -2.84 -6.93 11.55
C ASP A 78 -2.53 -7.26 10.10
N ILE A 79 -1.82 -6.31 9.48
CA ILE A 79 -1.28 -6.44 8.14
C ILE A 79 0.15 -6.96 8.25
N VAL A 80 0.40 -8.08 7.58
CA VAL A 80 1.73 -8.69 7.47
C VAL A 80 2.24 -8.43 6.07
N TRP A 81 3.25 -7.56 5.97
CA TRP A 81 3.88 -7.26 4.69
C TRP A 81 4.74 -8.43 4.20
N THR A 82 4.77 -8.62 2.89
CA THR A 82 5.61 -9.62 2.24
C THR A 82 6.69 -8.94 1.38
N ASP A 83 7.59 -9.72 0.80
CA ASP A 83 8.58 -9.25 -0.20
C ASP A 83 9.59 -8.21 0.33
N GLY A 84 9.90 -8.27 1.63
CA GLY A 84 10.91 -7.43 2.28
C GLY A 84 10.55 -5.94 2.37
N ILE A 85 9.29 -5.59 2.14
CA ILE A 85 8.79 -4.22 2.25
C ILE A 85 8.17 -4.01 3.62
N VAL A 86 8.50 -2.88 4.25
CA VAL A 86 7.92 -2.46 5.53
C VAL A 86 7.58 -0.97 5.43
N PRO A 87 6.39 -0.53 5.86
CA PRO A 87 6.02 0.88 5.84
C PRO A 87 6.92 1.69 6.78
N ILE A 88 7.24 2.92 6.37
CA ILE A 88 8.09 3.85 7.13
C ILE A 88 7.27 4.53 8.23
N ARG A 89 5.95 4.66 8.02
CA ARG A 89 5.01 5.19 9.00
C ARG A 89 3.72 4.39 8.98
N ILE A 90 3.21 4.11 10.18
CA ILE A 90 1.88 3.58 10.44
C ILE A 90 1.10 4.68 11.14
N VAL A 91 0.01 5.14 10.53
CA VAL A 91 -0.92 6.07 11.18
C VAL A 91 -2.06 5.21 11.73
N LYS A 92 -2.24 5.29 13.06
CA LYS A 92 -3.26 4.58 13.82
C LYS A 92 -4.64 5.16 13.56
#